data_AF-A0A479ZYU0-F1
#
_entry.id   AF-A0A479ZYU0-F1
#
_cell.length_a   1.000
_cell.length_b   1.000
_cell.length_c   1.000
_cell.angle_alpha   90.00
_cell.angle_beta   90.00
_cell.angle_gamma   90.00
#
_symmetry.space_group_name_H-M   'P 1'
#
loop_
_entity.id
_entity.type
_entity.pdbx_description
1 polymer ?
#
loop_
_entity_poly.entity_id
_entity_poly.type
_entity_poly.pdbx_seq_one_letter_code
_entity_poly.pdbx_strand_id
1 'polypeptide(L)' 'MTILETIIEELSSAPETLLLQVYNFIKVAKEEPNLPSNSSNLPRTAGLHQGEIWMSDDFNEPLPDEFWLGEEE' A
#
# COMPACT_ATOMS: atom_id res chain seq x y z
N MET A 1 17.27 14.22 23.11
CA MET A 1 15.94 14.38 22.50
C MET A 1 15.50 13.01 22.01
N THR A 2 14.36 12.52 22.49
CA THR A 2 13.77 11.25 22.05
C THR A 2 12.89 11.47 20.82
N ILE A 3 12.63 10.42 20.03
CA ILE A 3 11.73 10.52 18.87
C ILE A 3 10.33 10.99 19.27
N LEU A 4 9.87 10.62 20.46
CA LEU A 4 8.58 11.04 20.99
C LEU A 4 8.54 12.56 21.22
N GLU A 5 9.61 13.12 21.78
CA GLU A 5 9.72 14.57 21.97
C GLU A 5 9.69 15.33 20.64
N THR A 6 10.41 14.83 19.63
CA THR A 6 10.43 15.43 18.29
C THR A 6 9.05 15.38 17.62
N ILE A 7 8.32 14.26 17.73
CA ILE A 7 6.96 14.13 17.19
C ILE A 7 6.01 15.10 17.89
N ILE A 8 6.11 15.22 19.22
CA ILE A 8 5.26 16.14 20.00
C ILE A 8 5.52 17.59 19.59
N GLU A 9 6.79 17.98 19.42
CA GLU A 9 7.17 19.33 19.00
C GLU A 9 6.60 19.67 17.61
N GLU A 10 6.78 18.77 16.64
CA GLU A 10 6.30 18.97 15.27
C GLU A 10 4.77 19.07 15.20
N LEU A 11 4.07 18.15 15.88
CA LEU A 11 2.59 18.15 15.90
C LEU A 11 2.03 19.36 16.66
N SER A 12 2.74 19.89 17.65
CA SER A 12 2.29 21.08 18.40
C SER A 12 2.30 22.36 17.56
N SER A 13 3.12 22.42 16.49
CA SER A 13 3.20 23.55 15.57
C SER A 13 2.32 23.36 14.31
N ALA A 14 1.66 22.21 14.15
CA ALA A 14 0.93 21.86 12.94
C ALA A 14 -0.51 22.42 12.92
N PRO A 15 -1.05 22.78 11.74
CA PRO A 15 -2.47 23.11 11.57
C PRO A 15 -3.41 21.95 11.91
N GLU A 16 -4.65 22.27 12.33
CA GLU A 16 -5.68 21.28 12.70
C GLU A 16 -5.99 20.28 11.57
N THR A 17 -5.94 20.72 10.31
CA THR A 17 -6.16 19.83 9.15
C THR A 17 -5.14 18.72 9.05
N LEU A 18 -3.86 19.00 9.36
CA LEU A 18 -2.81 17.98 9.38
C LEU A 18 -2.94 17.08 10.61
N LEU A 19 -3.34 17.64 11.77
CA LEU A 19 -3.62 16.84 12.97
C LEU A 19 -4.71 15.80 12.71
N LEU A 20 -5.77 16.16 11.99
CA LEU A 20 -6.83 15.23 11.59
C LEU A 20 -6.32 14.12 10.64
N GLN A 21 -5.45 14.46 9.69
CA GLN A 21 -4.85 13.47 8.79
C GLN A 21 -3.97 12.48 9.56
N VAL A 22 -3.12 12.97 10.46
CA VAL A 22 -2.26 12.14 11.32
C VAL A 22 -3.11 11.25 12.23
N TYR A 23 -4.17 11.79 12.84
CA TYR A 23 -5.10 11.01 13.66
C TYR A 23 -5.75 9.87 12.86
N ASN A 24 -6.27 10.17 11.67
CA ASN A 24 -6.89 9.17 10.80
C ASN A 24 -5.88 8.10 10.37
N PHE A 25 -4.66 8.49 10.01
CA PHE A 25 -3.60 7.56 9.66
C PHE A 25 -3.27 6.61 10.82
N ILE A 26 -3.08 7.14 12.04
CA ILE A 26 -2.80 6.33 13.22
C ILE A 26 -3.98 5.39 13.54
N LYS A 27 -5.21 5.87 13.36
CA LYS A 27 -6.42 5.05 13.56
C LYS A 27 -6.44 3.86 12.60
N VAL A 28 -6.24 4.11 11.30
CA VAL A 28 -6.15 3.07 10.27
C VAL A 28 -5.02 2.10 10.58
N ALA A 29 -3.83 2.61 10.94
CA ALA A 29 -2.68 1.76 11.27
C ALA A 29 -2.87 0.88 12.51
N LYS A 30 -3.74 1.28 13.43
CA LYS A 30 -4.12 0.46 14.60
C LYS A 30 -5.19 -0.58 14.27
N GLU A 31 -6.10 -0.25 13.34
CA GLU A 31 -7.21 -1.11 12.95
C GLU A 31 -6.83 -2.13 11.86
N GLU A 32 -5.79 -1.85 11.07
CA GLU A 32 -5.27 -2.74 10.02
C GLU A 32 -3.88 -3.29 10.41
N PRO A 33 -3.78 -4.47 11.04
CA PRO A 33 -2.50 -5.05 11.46
C PRO A 33 -1.62 -5.51 10.28
N ASN A 34 -2.14 -5.45 9.04
CA ASN A 34 -1.45 -5.78 7.80
C ASN A 34 -1.00 -4.54 7.03
N LEU A 35 -0.59 -3.46 7.70
CA LEU A 35 0.37 -2.55 7.05
C LEU A 35 1.54 -3.43 6.60
N PRO A 36 2.10 -3.24 5.39
CA PRO A 36 3.33 -3.89 5.00
C PRO A 36 4.42 -3.41 5.97
N SER A 37 4.54 -4.12 7.08
CA SER A 37 5.62 -3.95 8.01
C SER A 37 6.85 -4.23 7.18
N ASN A 38 7.70 -3.22 7.03
CA ASN A 38 8.94 -3.27 6.25
C ASN A 38 9.99 -4.19 6.92
N SER A 39 9.52 -5.26 7.57
CA SER A 39 10.20 -6.14 8.48
C SER A 39 9.76 -7.60 8.30
N SER A 40 9.30 -8.00 7.10
CA SER A 40 9.66 -9.34 6.66
C SER A 40 11.14 -9.28 6.27
N ASN A 41 12.04 -9.36 7.26
CA ASN A 41 13.47 -9.66 7.05
C ASN A 41 13.68 -11.06 6.45
N LEU A 42 12.63 -11.66 5.90
CA LEU A 42 12.69 -12.91 5.18
C LEU A 42 13.48 -12.64 3.90
N PRO A 43 14.61 -13.33 3.68
CA PRO A 43 15.32 -13.22 2.43
C PRO A 43 14.36 -13.58 1.28
N ARG A 44 14.42 -12.83 0.18
CA ARG A 44 13.66 -13.18 -1.02
C ARG A 44 14.16 -14.53 -1.53
N THR A 45 13.27 -15.52 -1.57
CA THR A 45 13.56 -16.84 -2.14
C THR A 45 13.18 -16.82 -3.62
N ALA A 46 14.15 -16.98 -4.51
CA ALA A 46 13.87 -17.13 -5.94
C ALA A 46 13.01 -18.38 -6.18
N GLY A 47 11.92 -18.24 -6.94
CA GLY A 47 11.03 -19.36 -7.28
C GLY A 47 10.15 -19.87 -6.14
N LEU A 48 9.93 -19.10 -5.06
CA LEU A 48 9.10 -19.52 -3.91
C LEU A 48 7.72 -20.09 -4.28
N HIS A 49 7.14 -19.61 -5.38
CA HIS A 49 5.81 -20.01 -5.88
C HIS A 49 5.87 -20.63 -7.28
N GLN A 50 7.00 -21.23 -7.64
CA GLN A 50 7.15 -21.85 -8.96
C GLN A 50 6.13 -22.99 -9.14
N GLY A 51 5.31 -22.90 -10.19
CA GLY A 51 4.27 -23.90 -10.48
C GLY A 51 2.96 -23.71 -9.70
N GLU A 52 2.93 -22.79 -8.74
CA GLU A 52 1.69 -22.39 -8.04
C GLU A 52 0.95 -21.25 -8.75
N ILE A 53 1.60 -20.61 -9.72
CA ILE A 53 1.04 -19.52 -10.50
C ILE A 53 0.17 -20.11 -11.60
N TRP A 54 -1.13 -19.83 -11.55
CA TRP A 54 -2.05 -20.07 -12.64
C TRP A 54 -2.21 -18.80 -13.48
N MET A 55 -2.19 -18.97 -14.79
CA MET A 55 -2.40 -17.93 -15.78
C MET A 55 -3.33 -18.51 -16.84
N SER A 56 -4.29 -17.72 -17.32
CA SER A 56 -5.15 -18.14 -18.42
C SER A 56 -4.34 -18.26 -19.72
N ASP A 57 -4.80 -19.13 -20.62
CA ASP A 57 -4.11 -19.37 -21.91
C ASP A 57 -4.04 -18.10 -22.78
N ASP A 58 -4.98 -17.17 -22.60
CA ASP A 58 -5.12 -15.91 -23.33
C ASP A 58 -4.39 -14.72 -22.67
N PHE A 59 -3.65 -14.90 -21.57
CA PHE A 59 -3.05 -13.77 -20.84
C PHE A 59 -2.12 -12.89 -21.70
N ASN A 60 -1.44 -13.49 -22.67
CA ASN A 60 -0.55 -12.77 -23.58
C ASN A 60 -1.26 -12.23 -24.82
N GLU A 61 -2.56 -12.50 -24.97
CA GLU A 61 -3.34 -11.96 -26.09
C GLU A 61 -3.59 -10.46 -25.87
N PRO A 62 -3.61 -9.66 -26.95
CA PRO A 62 -3.96 -8.25 -26.84
C PRO A 62 -5.40 -8.10 -26.35
N LEU A 63 -5.62 -7.14 -25.45
CA LEU A 63 -6.99 -6.78 -25.05
C LEU A 63 -7.76 -6.22 -26.26
N PRO A 64 -9.08 -6.49 -26.38
CA PRO A 64 -9.90 -5.98 -27.47
C PRO A 64 -9.88 -4.45 -27.59
N ASP A 65 -10.12 -3.92 -28.78
CA ASP A 65 -10.10 -2.48 -29.02
C ASP A 65 -11.17 -1.74 -28.19
N GLU A 66 -12.29 -2.38 -27.91
CA GLU A 66 -13.38 -1.90 -27.05
C GLU A 66 -12.88 -1.59 -25.62
N PHE A 67 -11.95 -2.40 -25.10
CA PHE A 67 -11.33 -2.16 -23.80
C PHE A 67 -10.50 -0.88 -23.80
N TRP A 68 -9.83 -0.57 -24.91
CA TRP A 68 -8.94 0.59 -25.03
C TRP A 68 -9.66 1.87 -25.44
N LEU A 69 -10.62 1.76 -26.36
CA LEU A 69 -11.30 2.88 -26.99
C LEU A 69 -12.58 3.26 -26.24
N GLY A 70 -13.13 2.33 -25.44
CA GLY A 70 -14.47 2.44 -24.88
C GLY A 70 -15.52 2.29 -25.98
N GLU A 71 -16.52 1.44 -25.79
CA GLU A 71 -17.71 1.55 -26.63
C GLU A 71 -18.48 2.81 -26.22
N GLU A 72 -18.82 3.66 -27.19
CA GLU A 72 -19.79 4.73 -27.00
C GLU A 72 -21.18 4.07 -26.80
N GLU A 73 -21.68 4.05 -25.56
CA GLU A 73 -23.13 3.91 -25.31
C GLU A 73 -23.90 5.18 -25.69
#